data_AF-A0A2T5M228-F1
#
_entry.id   AF-A0A2T5M228-F1
#
_cell.length_a   1.000
_cell.length_b   1.000
_cell.length_c   1.000
_cell.angle_alpha   90.00
_cell.angle_beta   90.00
_cell.angle_gamma   90.00
#
_symmetry.space_group_name_H-M   'P 1'
#
loop_
_entity.id
_entity.type
_entity.pdbx_description
1 polymer ?
#
loop_
_entity_poly.entity_id
_entity_poly.type
_entity_poly.pdbx_seq_one_letter_code
_entity_poly.pdbx_strand_id
1 'polypeptide(L)' 'MNSYQEDKCQSQINALYECCNAFYIERGEDAKTPSCPKPSLLRLRMKQRDQKHS' A
#
# COMPACT_ATOMS: atom_id res chain seq x y z
N MET A 1 18.73 -22.41 1.39
CA MET A 1 18.52 -21.39 2.45
C MET A 1 17.50 -20.40 1.90
N ASN A 2 16.23 -20.50 2.31
CA ASN A 2 15.16 -19.62 1.84
C ASN A 2 15.40 -18.22 2.38
N SER A 3 16.13 -17.40 1.63
CA SER A 3 16.26 -15.96 1.87
C SER A 3 14.95 -15.28 1.47
N TYR A 4 13.83 -15.68 2.08
CA TYR A 4 12.60 -14.91 2.10
C TYR A 4 12.90 -13.69 2.96
N GLN A 5 13.40 -12.64 2.31
CA GLN A 5 13.61 -11.34 2.93
C GLN A 5 12.24 -10.71 3.10
N GLU A 6 11.49 -11.21 4.09
CA GLU A 6 10.12 -10.80 4.39
C GLU A 6 10.04 -9.28 4.58
N ASP A 7 11.08 -8.67 5.15
CA ASP A 7 11.27 -7.23 5.28
C ASP A 7 11.28 -6.50 3.92
N LYS A 8 11.93 -7.07 2.90
CA LYS A 8 11.92 -6.50 1.54
C LYS A 8 10.55 -6.59 0.89
N CYS A 9 9.78 -7.64 1.19
CA CYS A 9 8.40 -7.74 0.72
C CYS A 9 7.52 -6.68 1.39
N GLN A 10 7.70 -6.40 2.68
CA GLN A 10 6.93 -5.36 3.37
C GLN A 10 7.25 -3.97 2.86
N SER A 11 8.54 -3.64 2.69
CA SER A 11 8.97 -2.33 2.19
C SER A 11 8.41 -2.05 0.78
N GLN A 12 8.43 -3.04 -0.11
CA GLN A 12 7.87 -2.89 -1.47
C GLN A 12 6.36 -2.65 -1.45
N ILE A 13 5.63 -3.31 -0.55
CA ILE A 13 4.18 -3.09 -0.46
C ILE A 13 3.87 -1.72 0.12
N ASN A 14 4.64 -1.25 1.11
CA ASN A 14 4.47 0.10 1.66
C ASN A 14 4.74 1.16 0.57
N ALA A 15 5.83 1.00 -0.19
CA ALA A 15 6.14 1.90 -1.32
C ALA A 15 5.04 1.90 -2.39
N LEU A 16 4.46 0.73 -2.71
CA LEU A 16 3.31 0.64 -3.60
C LEU A 16 2.10 1.41 -3.06
N TYR A 17 1.82 1.27 -1.76
CA TYR A 17 0.71 1.97 -1.12
C TYR A 17 0.91 3.48 -1.09
N GLU A 18 2.12 3.96 -0.84
CA GLU A 18 2.47 5.38 -0.92
C GLU A 18 2.28 5.92 -2.34
N CYS A 19 2.76 5.18 -3.35
CA CYS A 19 2.56 5.52 -4.76
C CYS A 19 1.06 5.63 -5.11
N CYS A 20 0.27 4.65 -4.67
CA CYS A 20 -1.18 4.67 -4.88
C CYS A 20 -1.85 5.83 -4.13
N ASN A 21 -1.39 6.17 -2.93
CA ASN A 21 -1.95 7.29 -2.17
C ASN A 21 -1.66 8.63 -2.87
N ALA A 22 -0.44 8.84 -3.35
CA ALA A 22 -0.08 10.02 -4.14
C ALA A 22 -0.95 10.13 -5.41
N PHE A 23 -1.14 9.02 -6.13
CA PHE A 23 -2.02 8.97 -7.28
C PHE A 23 -3.45 9.42 -6.98
N TYR A 24 -4.03 8.97 -5.85
CA TYR A 24 -5.37 9.38 -5.44
C TYR A 24 -5.44 10.83 -4.96
N ILE A 25 -4.36 11.39 -4.39
CA ILE A 25 -4.29 12.81 -4.03
C ILE A 25 -4.29 13.68 -5.29
N GLU A 26 -3.53 13.30 -6.32
CA GLU A 26 -3.40 14.07 -7.55
C GLU A 26 -4.60 13.92 -8.50
N ARG A 27 -5.15 12.70 -8.62
CA ARG A 27 -6.24 12.38 -9.56
C ARG A 27 -7.63 12.43 -8.94
N GLY A 28 -7.72 12.46 -7.61
CA GLY A 28 -8.97 12.33 -6.86
C GLY A 28 -9.30 10.89 -6.47
N GLU A 29 -10.15 10.74 -5.45
CA GLU A 29 -10.51 9.42 -4.88
C GLU A 29 -11.34 8.54 -5.84
N ASP A 30 -11.94 9.13 -6.88
CA ASP A 30 -12.69 8.40 -7.90
C ASP A 30 -11.81 7.84 -9.03
N ALA A 31 -10.52 8.16 -9.05
CA ALA A 31 -9.59 7.61 -10.02
C ALA A 31 -9.51 6.08 -9.90
N LYS A 32 -9.39 5.38 -11.02
CA LYS A 32 -9.27 3.91 -11.05
C LYS A 32 -8.03 3.53 -11.82
N THR A 33 -7.21 2.67 -11.23
CA THR A 33 -6.05 2.08 -11.89
C THR A 33 -5.99 0.59 -11.55
N PRO A 34 -5.67 -0.28 -12.53
CA PRO A 34 -5.54 -1.71 -12.28
C PRO A 34 -4.41 -2.05 -11.30
N SER A 35 -3.44 -1.14 -11.15
CA SER A 35 -2.27 -1.34 -10.29
C SER A 35 -2.52 -1.01 -8.82
N CYS A 36 -3.57 -0.22 -8.49
CA CYS A 36 -3.85 0.21 -7.12
C CYS A 36 -5.15 -0.37 -6.58
N PRO A 37 -5.18 -0.75 -5.29
CA PRO A 37 -6.43 -1.08 -4.61
C PRO A 37 -7.31 0.18 -4.45
N LYS A 38 -8.62 -0.01 -4.23
CA LYS A 38 -9.56 1.10 -4.00
C LYS A 38 -9.05 2.02 -2.89
N PRO A 39 -9.20 3.35 -2.99
CA PRO A 39 -8.63 4.30 -2.04
C PRO A 39 -9.08 4.04 -0.59
N SER A 40 -10.35 3.70 -0.37
CA SER A 40 -10.86 3.33 0.96
C SER A 40 -10.19 2.08 1.53
N LEU A 41 -9.91 1.08 0.67
CA LEU A 41 -9.19 -0.14 1.05
C LEU A 41 -7.70 0.14 1.29
N LEU A 42 -7.07 0.96 0.46
CA LEU A 42 -5.68 1.38 0.61
C LEU A 42 -5.44 1.99 2.01
N ARG A 43 -6.22 3.00 2.38
CA ARG A 43 -6.14 3.68 3.69
C ARG A 43 -6.37 2.71 4.84
N LEU A 44 -7.33 1.79 4.70
CA LEU A 44 -7.58 0.76 5.72
C LEU A 44 -6.39 -0.20 5.86
N ARG A 45 -5.81 -0.66 4.75
CA ARG A 45 -4.68 -1.59 4.75
C ARG A 45 -3.41 -0.96 5.31
N MET A 46 -3.15 0.32 5.00
CA MET A 46 -2.04 1.07 5.59
C MET A 46 -2.19 1.15 7.11
N LYS A 47 -3.38 1.51 7.62
CA LYS A 47 -3.66 1.54 9.07
C LYS A 47 -3.52 0.16 9.74
N GLN A 48 -4.02 -0.90 9.10
CA GLN A 48 -3.92 -2.26 9.64
C GLN A 48 -2.48 -2.77 9.71
N ARG A 49 -1.63 -2.36 8.76
CA ARG A 49 -0.20 -2.72 8.77
C ARG A 49 0.55 -2.04 9.90
N ASP A 50 0.23 -0.77 10.16
CA ASP A 50 0.78 -0.01 11.28
C ASP A 50 0.45 -0.66 12.64
N GLN A 51 -0.77 -1.20 12.77
CA GLN A 51 -1.22 -1.88 13.99
C GLN A 51 -0.71 -3.31 14.18
N LYS A 52 -0.20 -3.98 13.13
CA LYS A 52 0.27 -5.38 13.22
C LYS A 52 1.74 -5.52 13.66
N HIS A 53 2.39 -4.43 14.06
CA HIS A 53 3.75 -4.42 14.61
C HIS A 53 3.79 -4.15 16.13
N SER A 54 2.77 -4.55 16.90
CA SER A 54 2.79 -4.52 18.36
C SER A 54 2.83 -5.92 18.98
#